data_AF-A0A9Q4MTR8-F1
#
_entry.id   AF-A0A9Q4MTR8-F1
#
_cell.length_a   1.000
_cell.length_b   1.000
_cell.length_c   1.000
_cell.angle_alpha   90.00
_cell.angle_beta   90.00
_cell.angle_gamma   90.00
#
_symmetry.space_group_name_H-M   'P 1'
#
loop_
_entity.id
_entity.type
_entity.pdbx_description
1 polymer ?
#
loop_
_entity_poly.entity_id
_entity_poly.type
_entity_poly.pdbx_seq_one_letter_code
_entity_poly.pdbx_strand_id
1 'polypeptide(L)'
;MAGYRKKNADGPNSEDKALDLFAEMMIEKIEGIQKDWKKPWFTEGTLQWPRNLHGREYNGMNAFMLLLHCEKEGYKIPRFCTFDCVQKLNKPGKDGEELPRVSVLRGEKSFPVMLTTFTCIHKETKEKIKYDDYKKLSDDEKEQYNVYPKMQVFRVFNVAQTNLQEARPELWQKLERENSRPAIEEGEHFSFAPVDTMIRDNLWICPITPKYQNDAYYSITKNEIIVPEKEQFKSGESFYGTLFHEMTHSTGAENVLDRFKPTTFGSPEYAREELVAELGSALVAQRYGMTKHIKEDSCAYLKGWLDELKESPQFIKTTLLDVKRATSMITQKVDKIAQELEQNVGEKQE
;
A
#
# COMPACT_ATOMS: atom_id res chain seq x y z
N MET A 1 28.82 -4.08 9.23
CA MET A 1 28.21 -3.31 8.13
C MET A 1 28.48 -4.08 6.85
N ALA A 2 27.60 -5.03 6.49
CA ALA A 2 27.74 -5.81 5.27
C ALA A 2 27.02 -5.05 4.14
N GLY A 3 27.78 -4.59 3.14
CA GLY A 3 27.29 -3.74 2.07
C GLY A 3 26.58 -4.51 0.95
N TYR A 4 25.57 -3.85 0.39
CA TYR A 4 24.78 -4.26 -0.77
C TYR A 4 25.65 -4.63 -1.99
N ARG A 5 25.48 -5.84 -2.55
CA ARG A 5 26.27 -6.32 -3.71
C ARG A 5 25.59 -5.96 -5.03
N LYS A 6 26.15 -4.97 -5.73
CA LYS A 6 25.71 -4.50 -7.06
C LYS A 6 26.16 -5.44 -8.18
N LYS A 7 25.26 -5.75 -9.12
CA LYS A 7 25.58 -6.28 -10.46
C LYS A 7 24.85 -5.46 -11.52
N ASN A 8 25.54 -4.54 -12.21
CA ASN A 8 25.21 -4.06 -13.56
C ASN A 8 26.36 -3.19 -14.12
N ALA A 9 26.71 -3.38 -15.39
CA ALA A 9 27.87 -2.76 -16.06
C ALA A 9 27.66 -1.28 -16.47
N ASP A 10 26.41 -0.81 -16.59
CA ASP A 10 26.06 0.56 -17.03
C ASP A 10 25.61 1.50 -15.90
N GLY A 11 25.77 1.08 -14.65
CA GLY A 11 25.24 1.79 -13.48
C GLY A 11 23.71 1.71 -13.37
N PRO A 12 23.15 1.94 -12.17
CA PRO A 12 21.73 1.74 -11.93
C PRO A 12 20.89 2.83 -12.62
N ASN A 13 19.85 2.43 -13.34
CA ASN A 13 18.87 3.35 -13.92
C ASN A 13 18.00 3.97 -12.78
N SER A 14 17.04 4.85 -13.12
CA SER A 14 16.21 5.51 -12.08
C SER A 14 15.35 4.53 -11.28
N GLU A 15 14.91 3.45 -11.90
CA GLU A 15 14.12 2.38 -11.27
C GLU A 15 15.00 1.59 -10.30
N ASP A 16 16.18 1.15 -10.74
CA ASP A 16 17.14 0.42 -9.90
C ASP A 16 17.50 1.24 -8.65
N LYS A 17 17.81 2.53 -8.82
CA LYS A 17 18.10 3.43 -7.68
C LYS A 17 16.94 3.56 -6.69
N ALA A 18 15.71 3.50 -7.18
CA ALA A 18 14.53 3.58 -6.33
C ALA A 18 14.25 2.24 -5.62
N LEU A 19 14.49 1.11 -6.30
CA LEU A 19 14.42 -0.22 -5.69
C LEU A 19 15.51 -0.42 -4.63
N ASP A 20 16.73 0.05 -4.88
CA ASP A 20 17.83 0.04 -3.91
C ASP A 20 17.42 0.79 -2.63
N LEU A 21 16.89 2.01 -2.77
CA LEU A 21 16.40 2.81 -1.63
C LEU A 21 15.26 2.09 -0.89
N PHE A 22 14.31 1.48 -1.61
CA PHE A 22 13.22 0.74 -1.00
C PHE A 22 13.72 -0.49 -0.24
N ALA A 23 14.69 -1.23 -0.79
CA ALA A 23 15.32 -2.35 -0.11
C ALA A 23 16.01 -1.89 1.18
N GLU A 24 16.78 -0.79 1.12
CA GLU A 24 17.46 -0.22 2.29
C GLU A 24 16.46 0.17 3.40
N MET A 25 15.35 0.83 3.05
CA MET A 25 14.31 1.20 4.00
C MET A 25 13.62 -0.02 4.63
N MET A 26 13.38 -1.07 3.83
CA MET A 26 12.81 -2.32 4.33
C MET A 26 13.76 -3.04 5.27
N ILE A 27 15.04 -3.12 4.92
CA ILE A 27 16.08 -3.70 5.77
C ILE A 27 16.13 -2.96 7.10
N GLU A 28 16.17 -1.62 7.08
CA GLU A 28 16.19 -0.81 8.29
C GLU A 28 14.96 -1.07 9.18
N LYS A 29 13.76 -1.14 8.58
CA LYS A 29 12.52 -1.42 9.33
C LYS A 29 12.53 -2.83 9.92
N ILE A 30 12.90 -3.84 9.13
CA ILE A 30 12.93 -5.24 9.56
C ILE A 30 13.99 -5.45 10.65
N GLU A 31 15.19 -4.86 10.53
CA GLU A 31 16.22 -4.89 11.57
C GLU A 31 15.75 -4.18 12.86
N GLY A 32 14.93 -3.13 12.74
CA GLY A 32 14.28 -2.47 13.86
C GLY A 32 13.27 -3.36 14.58
N ILE A 33 12.43 -4.08 13.85
CA ILE A 33 11.45 -5.04 14.38
C ILE A 33 12.17 -6.26 14.98
N GLN A 34 13.24 -6.75 14.35
CA GLN A 34 14.01 -7.89 14.88
C GLN A 34 14.60 -7.61 16.27
N LYS A 35 14.94 -6.34 16.57
CA LYS A 35 15.43 -5.92 17.89
C LYS A 35 14.32 -5.83 18.94
N ASP A 36 13.09 -5.51 18.52
CA ASP A 36 11.93 -5.37 19.39
C ASP A 36 10.66 -5.76 18.61
N TRP A 37 10.32 -7.04 18.68
CA TRP A 37 9.22 -7.66 17.94
C TRP A 37 7.84 -7.15 18.38
N LYS A 38 7.76 -6.41 19.48
CA LYS A 38 6.52 -5.72 19.89
C LYS A 38 6.28 -4.45 19.08
N LYS A 39 7.26 -3.96 18.30
CA LYS A 39 7.06 -2.79 17.46
C LYS A 39 6.13 -3.09 16.27
N PRO A 40 5.15 -2.24 16.00
CA PRO A 40 4.30 -2.39 14.82
C PRO A 40 5.04 -2.02 13.53
N TRP A 41 4.49 -2.46 12.39
CA TRP A 41 4.99 -2.07 11.07
C TRP A 41 4.87 -0.57 10.82
N PHE A 42 3.85 0.08 11.37
CA PHE A 42 3.68 1.52 11.35
C PHE A 42 3.38 1.99 12.77
N THR A 43 3.99 3.10 13.18
CA THR A 43 3.74 3.65 14.52
C THR A 43 2.27 4.07 14.67
N GLU A 44 1.63 3.58 15.73
CA GLU A 44 0.21 3.79 16.06
C GLU A 44 -0.20 5.28 16.02
N GLY A 45 -1.38 5.55 15.46
CA GLY A 45 -2.03 6.87 15.50
C GLY A 45 -1.34 8.03 14.76
N THR A 46 -0.16 7.83 14.16
CA THR A 46 0.66 8.96 13.70
C THR A 46 0.33 9.50 12.31
N LEU A 47 -0.17 8.67 11.39
CA LEU A 47 -0.30 9.04 9.97
C LEU A 47 -1.59 8.54 9.31
N GLN A 48 -2.24 9.41 8.54
CA GLN A 48 -3.29 9.04 7.58
C GLN A 48 -2.72 8.32 6.36
N TRP A 49 -3.61 7.76 5.56
CA TRP A 49 -3.22 7.19 4.28
C TRP A 49 -2.57 8.25 3.37
N PRO A 50 -1.41 7.96 2.73
CA PRO A 50 -0.71 8.95 1.93
C PRO A 50 -1.50 9.30 0.67
N ARG A 51 -1.58 10.60 0.38
CA ARG A 51 -2.25 11.13 -0.82
C ARG A 51 -1.38 12.14 -1.53
N ASN A 52 -1.63 12.33 -2.81
CA ASN A 52 -1.07 13.48 -3.52
C ASN A 52 -1.79 14.77 -3.10
N LEU A 53 -1.27 15.93 -3.53
CA LEU A 53 -1.85 17.24 -3.19
C LEU A 53 -3.31 17.43 -3.65
N HIS A 54 -3.76 16.67 -4.65
CA HIS A 54 -5.14 16.72 -5.15
C HIS A 54 -6.07 15.72 -4.43
N GLY A 55 -5.59 15.04 -3.39
CA GLY A 55 -6.36 14.08 -2.61
C GLY A 55 -6.45 12.68 -3.21
N ARG A 56 -5.74 12.37 -4.31
CA ARG A 56 -5.69 10.99 -4.83
C ARG A 56 -4.76 10.15 -3.96
N GLU A 57 -5.27 9.01 -3.51
CA GLU A 57 -4.55 8.06 -2.67
C GLU A 57 -3.42 7.35 -3.41
N TYR A 58 -2.30 7.15 -2.73
CA TYR A 58 -1.27 6.21 -3.18
C TYR A 58 -1.73 4.76 -2.88
N ASN A 59 -1.16 3.79 -3.60
CA ASN A 59 -1.50 2.37 -3.45
C ASN A 59 -0.26 1.48 -3.36
N GLY A 60 -0.45 0.30 -2.77
CA GLY A 60 0.56 -0.74 -2.67
C GLY A 60 1.89 -0.24 -2.12
N MET A 61 2.98 -0.61 -2.80
CA MET A 61 4.35 -0.19 -2.53
C MET A 61 4.50 1.31 -2.25
N ASN A 62 3.88 2.19 -3.05
CA ASN A 62 4.07 3.62 -2.88
C ASN A 62 3.49 4.08 -1.55
N ALA A 63 2.31 3.58 -1.16
CA ALA A 63 1.72 3.94 0.12
C ALA A 63 2.60 3.47 1.29
N PHE A 64 3.06 2.22 1.23
CA PHE A 64 3.95 1.64 2.23
C PHE A 64 5.25 2.45 2.40
N MET A 65 5.95 2.73 1.28
CA MET A 65 7.22 3.44 1.29
C MET A 65 7.09 4.90 1.71
N LEU A 66 6.00 5.57 1.33
CA LEU A 66 5.73 6.95 1.75
C LEU A 66 5.41 7.04 3.24
N LEU A 67 4.71 6.05 3.81
CA LEU A 67 4.47 5.97 5.25
C LEU A 67 5.76 5.75 6.03
N LEU A 68 6.62 4.81 5.59
CA LEU A 68 7.95 4.64 6.19
C LEU A 68 8.81 5.90 6.08
N HIS A 69 8.74 6.60 4.95
CA HIS A 69 9.45 7.85 4.76
C HIS A 69 8.95 8.95 5.71
N CYS A 70 7.64 9.09 5.88
CA CYS A 70 7.06 10.01 6.86
C CYS A 70 7.49 9.68 8.29
N GLU A 71 7.50 8.40 8.68
CA GLU A 71 7.95 7.96 10.01
C GLU A 71 9.43 8.31 10.23
N LYS A 72 10.28 8.04 9.23
CA LYS A 72 11.73 8.30 9.29
C LYS A 72 12.08 9.78 9.39
N GLU A 73 11.41 10.62 8.61
CA GLU A 73 11.69 12.07 8.56
C GLU A 73 10.82 12.88 9.56
N GLY A 74 9.90 12.23 10.26
CA GLY A 74 9.00 12.88 11.22
C GLY A 74 7.87 13.72 10.61
N TYR A 75 7.57 13.55 9.31
CA TYR A 75 6.49 14.28 8.63
C TYR A 75 5.13 13.88 9.20
N LYS A 76 4.30 14.86 9.56
CA LYS A 76 2.98 14.63 10.18
C LYS A 76 1.81 14.59 9.19
N ILE A 77 1.97 15.25 8.04
CA ILE A 77 0.97 15.30 6.98
C ILE A 77 1.49 14.45 5.80
N PRO A 78 0.94 13.25 5.54
CA PRO A 78 1.36 12.38 4.44
C PRO A 78 0.77 12.86 3.10
N ARG A 79 1.01 14.13 2.76
CA ARG A 79 0.63 14.78 1.51
C ARG A 79 1.87 15.03 0.67
N PHE A 80 1.84 14.56 -0.57
CA PHE A 80 2.99 14.59 -1.46
C PHE A 80 2.68 15.32 -2.78
N CYS A 81 3.69 15.99 -3.33
CA CYS A 81 3.57 16.74 -4.57
C CYS A 81 4.84 16.60 -5.41
N THR A 82 4.71 16.62 -6.74
CA THR A 82 5.88 16.71 -7.62
C THR A 82 6.39 18.15 -7.67
N PHE A 83 7.62 18.37 -8.13
CA PHE A 83 8.13 19.72 -8.36
C PHE A 83 7.21 20.54 -9.30
N ASP A 84 6.71 19.91 -10.37
CA ASP A 84 5.76 20.54 -11.29
C ASP A 84 4.43 20.89 -10.64
N CYS A 85 3.98 20.09 -9.67
CA CYS A 85 2.79 20.38 -8.87
C CYS A 85 2.99 21.67 -8.07
N VAL A 86 4.16 21.84 -7.44
CA VAL A 86 4.52 23.08 -6.73
C VAL A 86 4.57 24.27 -7.69
N GLN A 87 5.17 24.12 -8.87
CA GLN A 87 5.20 25.21 -9.86
C GLN A 87 3.81 25.61 -10.35
N LYS A 88 2.88 24.65 -10.47
CA LYS A 88 1.48 24.93 -10.86
C LYS A 88 0.72 25.75 -9.80
N LEU A 89 1.06 25.65 -8.52
CA LEU A 89 0.46 26.47 -7.46
C LEU A 89 0.80 27.97 -7.59
N ASN A 90 1.82 28.30 -8.39
CA ASN A 90 2.26 29.68 -8.64
C ASN A 90 1.69 30.25 -9.94
N LYS A 91 0.84 29.50 -10.65
CA LYS A 91 0.13 30.04 -11.81
C LYS A 91 -1.04 30.90 -11.32
N PRO A 92 -1.33 32.05 -11.96
CA PRO A 92 -2.46 32.89 -11.59
C PRO A 92 -3.77 32.10 -11.57
N GLY A 93 -4.62 32.37 -10.58
CA GLY A 93 -5.97 31.83 -10.51
C GLY A 93 -6.88 32.39 -11.61
N LYS A 94 -8.14 31.92 -11.66
CA LYS A 94 -9.14 32.45 -12.60
C LYS A 94 -9.40 33.95 -12.41
N ASP A 95 -9.23 34.45 -11.19
CA ASP A 95 -9.45 35.83 -10.81
C ASP A 95 -8.20 36.71 -10.97
N GLY A 96 -7.09 36.14 -11.48
CA GLY A 96 -5.84 36.86 -11.73
C GLY A 96 -5.04 37.21 -10.47
N GLU A 97 -5.50 36.83 -9.28
CA GLU A 97 -4.82 37.10 -8.01
C GLU A 97 -3.47 36.36 -7.93
N GLU A 98 -2.39 37.12 -7.71
CA GLU A 98 -1.07 36.57 -7.43
C GLU A 98 -0.94 36.20 -5.96
N LEU A 99 -0.91 34.91 -5.68
CA LEU A 99 -0.71 34.39 -4.34
C LEU A 99 0.81 34.23 -4.04
N PRO A 100 1.27 34.33 -2.77
CA PRO A 100 2.69 34.23 -2.39
C PRO A 100 3.46 33.05 -3.03
N ARG A 101 4.74 33.15 -3.38
CA ARG A 101 5.36 32.03 -4.11
C ARG A 101 5.56 30.77 -3.22
N VAL A 102 5.11 29.62 -3.71
CA VAL A 102 5.40 28.30 -3.13
C VAL A 102 6.62 27.68 -3.82
N SER A 103 7.53 27.11 -3.04
CA SER A 103 8.74 26.42 -3.51
C SER A 103 9.14 25.30 -2.56
N VAL A 104 9.83 24.30 -3.09
CA VAL A 104 10.57 23.31 -2.29
C VAL A 104 11.69 24.04 -1.54
N LEU A 105 11.87 23.74 -0.25
CA LEU A 105 12.90 24.35 0.57
C LEU A 105 14.30 23.95 0.06
N ARG A 106 15.28 24.83 0.26
CA ARG A 106 16.64 24.62 -0.27
C ARG A 106 17.30 23.42 0.42
N GLY A 107 17.77 22.46 -0.37
CA GLY A 107 18.48 21.28 0.12
C GLY A 107 17.59 20.04 0.35
N GLU A 108 16.27 20.20 0.26
CA GLU A 108 15.33 19.09 0.37
C GLU A 108 15.51 18.06 -0.75
N LYS A 109 15.39 16.78 -0.38
CA LYS A 109 15.55 15.66 -1.31
C LYS A 109 14.20 15.03 -1.60
N SER A 110 13.92 14.81 -2.87
CA SER A 110 12.70 14.12 -3.31
C SER A 110 12.72 12.63 -2.99
N PHE A 111 11.56 12.07 -2.70
CA PHE A 111 11.32 10.64 -2.58
C PHE A 111 10.85 10.04 -3.92
N PRO A 112 11.32 8.85 -4.34
CA PRO A 112 10.82 8.19 -5.53
C PRO A 112 9.48 7.48 -5.28
N VAL A 113 8.57 7.56 -6.25
CA VAL A 113 7.38 6.71 -6.34
C VAL A 113 7.33 6.04 -7.70
N MET A 114 6.93 4.78 -7.74
CA MET A 114 6.88 3.99 -8.97
C MET A 114 5.45 3.91 -9.51
N LEU A 115 5.26 4.35 -10.74
CA LEU A 115 3.97 4.27 -11.43
C LEU A 115 4.13 3.47 -12.72
N THR A 116 3.25 2.49 -12.91
CA THR A 116 3.09 1.84 -14.20
C THR A 116 2.27 2.74 -15.10
N THR A 117 2.91 3.26 -16.14
CA THR A 117 2.24 3.97 -17.23
C THR A 117 2.08 3.02 -18.40
N PHE A 118 1.02 3.18 -19.19
CA PHE A 118 0.79 2.34 -20.35
C PHE A 118 0.93 3.18 -21.60
N THR A 119 1.76 2.70 -22.52
CA THR A 119 1.87 3.27 -23.86
C THR A 119 0.97 2.46 -24.77
N CYS A 120 -0.08 3.08 -25.30
CA CYS A 120 -1.01 2.45 -26.22
C CYS A 120 -0.59 2.85 -27.65
N ILE A 121 -0.26 1.87 -28.47
CA ILE A 121 0.25 2.08 -29.83
C ILE A 121 -0.71 1.40 -30.81
N HIS A 122 -1.29 2.17 -31.73
CA HIS A 122 -2.14 1.61 -32.77
C HIS A 122 -1.35 0.62 -33.64
N LYS A 123 -1.92 -0.55 -33.92
CA LYS A 123 -1.24 -1.68 -34.59
C LYS A 123 -0.78 -1.30 -36.00
N GLU A 124 -1.61 -0.58 -36.75
CA GLU A 124 -1.31 -0.16 -38.13
C GLU A 124 -0.59 1.20 -38.19
N THR A 125 -1.27 2.28 -37.79
CA THR A 125 -0.76 3.66 -37.90
C THR A 125 0.45 3.97 -37.01
N LYS A 126 0.73 3.13 -36.00
CA LYS A 126 1.75 3.35 -34.96
C LYS A 126 1.55 4.62 -34.12
N GLU A 127 0.38 5.26 -34.21
CA GLU A 127 0.05 6.42 -33.39
C GLU A 127 -0.04 6.03 -31.91
N LYS A 128 0.41 6.96 -31.05
CA LYS A 128 0.45 6.78 -29.60
C LYS A 128 -0.66 7.58 -28.95
N ILE A 129 -1.45 6.91 -28.11
CA ILE A 129 -2.45 7.57 -27.28
C ILE A 129 -2.15 7.36 -25.80
N LYS A 130 -2.66 8.25 -24.95
CA LYS A 130 -2.59 8.08 -23.50
C LYS A 130 -3.54 6.95 -23.09
N TYR A 131 -3.17 6.25 -22.03
CA TYR A 131 -3.98 5.15 -21.51
C TYR A 131 -5.40 5.59 -21.09
N ASP A 132 -5.56 6.82 -20.58
CA ASP A 132 -6.88 7.35 -20.22
C ASP A 132 -7.78 7.57 -21.44
N ASP A 133 -7.20 7.81 -22.62
CA ASP A 133 -7.95 7.91 -23.87
C ASP A 133 -8.26 6.51 -24.43
N TYR A 134 -7.30 5.59 -24.35
CA TYR A 134 -7.50 4.17 -24.69
C TYR A 134 -8.65 3.53 -23.91
N LYS A 135 -8.79 3.84 -22.61
CA LYS A 135 -9.90 3.31 -21.78
C LYS A 135 -11.29 3.73 -22.25
N LYS A 136 -11.41 4.83 -22.99
CA LYS A 136 -12.68 5.38 -23.48
C LYS A 136 -13.10 4.79 -24.83
N LEU A 137 -12.20 4.06 -25.49
CA LEU A 137 -12.49 3.39 -26.75
C LEU A 137 -13.48 2.23 -26.57
N SER A 138 -14.22 1.91 -27.62
CA SER A 138 -14.99 0.66 -27.71
C SER A 138 -14.06 -0.56 -27.69
N ASP A 139 -14.61 -1.74 -27.42
CA ASP A 139 -13.79 -2.96 -27.34
C ASP A 139 -13.18 -3.32 -28.71
N ASP A 140 -13.92 -3.13 -29.81
CA ASP A 140 -13.42 -3.29 -31.19
C ASP A 140 -12.26 -2.34 -31.50
N GLU A 141 -12.33 -1.07 -31.05
CA GLU A 141 -11.24 -0.10 -31.23
C GLU A 141 -10.03 -0.46 -30.37
N LYS A 142 -10.23 -0.96 -29.14
CA LYS A 142 -9.14 -1.39 -28.26
C LYS A 142 -8.32 -2.52 -28.89
N GLU A 143 -8.97 -3.45 -29.60
CA GLU A 143 -8.29 -4.53 -30.32
C GLU A 143 -7.31 -4.01 -31.37
N GLN A 144 -7.44 -2.76 -31.83
CA GLN A 144 -6.52 -2.15 -32.78
C GLN A 144 -5.25 -1.60 -32.13
N TYR A 145 -5.09 -1.66 -30.80
CA TYR A 145 -3.91 -1.15 -30.10
C TYR A 145 -3.12 -2.27 -29.41
N ASN A 146 -1.81 -2.08 -29.34
CA ASN A 146 -0.94 -2.79 -28.42
C ASN A 146 -0.71 -1.94 -27.17
N VAL A 147 -0.92 -2.51 -25.99
CA VAL A 147 -0.76 -1.83 -24.70
C VAL A 147 0.53 -2.29 -24.02
N TYR A 148 1.50 -1.39 -23.93
CA TYR A 148 2.80 -1.69 -23.33
C TYR A 148 2.93 -1.05 -21.94
N PRO A 149 2.99 -1.85 -20.86
CA PRO A 149 3.26 -1.32 -19.53
C PRO A 149 4.72 -0.88 -19.42
N LYS A 150 4.94 0.30 -18.85
CA LYS A 150 6.26 0.86 -18.56
C LYS A 150 6.27 1.38 -17.13
N MET A 151 7.19 0.83 -16.32
CA MET A 151 7.46 1.36 -14.99
C MET A 151 8.20 2.70 -15.11
N GLN A 152 7.70 3.71 -14.42
CA GLN A 152 8.28 5.04 -14.37
C GLN A 152 8.47 5.46 -12.92
N VAL A 153 9.58 6.14 -12.66
CA VAL A 153 9.88 6.73 -11.36
C VAL A 153 9.54 8.21 -11.40
N PHE A 154 8.60 8.61 -10.55
CA PHE A 154 8.29 10.02 -10.29
C PHE A 154 8.97 10.45 -8.99
N ARG A 155 9.36 11.73 -8.92
CA ARG A 155 9.97 12.33 -7.74
C ARG A 155 8.95 13.21 -7.04
N VAL A 156 8.69 12.93 -5.77
CA VAL A 156 7.72 13.65 -4.95
C VAL A 156 8.39 14.23 -3.72
N PHE A 157 7.82 15.30 -3.19
CA PHE A 157 8.20 15.95 -1.95
C PHE A 157 6.99 15.94 -1.02
N ASN A 158 7.21 15.70 0.26
CA ASN A 158 6.19 15.94 1.27
C ASN A 158 5.91 17.45 1.34
N VAL A 159 4.68 17.85 1.67
CA VAL A 159 4.31 19.27 1.83
C VAL A 159 5.16 19.99 2.89
N ALA A 160 5.65 19.29 3.91
CA ALA A 160 6.58 19.83 4.91
C ALA A 160 7.98 20.17 4.34
N GLN A 161 8.33 19.67 3.15
CA GLN A 161 9.57 20.01 2.44
C GLN A 161 9.42 21.28 1.57
N THR A 162 8.34 22.03 1.76
CA THR A 162 8.04 23.25 1.01
C THR A 162 7.69 24.38 1.96
N ASN A 163 7.75 25.62 1.51
CA ASN A 163 7.26 26.78 2.28
C ASN A 163 5.73 26.93 2.22
N LEU A 164 4.98 25.84 2.01
CA LEU A 164 3.53 25.88 1.82
C LEU A 164 2.81 26.41 3.05
N GLN A 165 3.30 26.08 4.24
CA GLN A 165 2.72 26.53 5.51
C GLN A 165 2.72 28.05 5.62
N GLU A 166 3.83 28.70 5.27
CA GLU A 166 3.98 30.16 5.32
C GLU A 166 3.34 30.84 4.11
N ALA A 167 3.48 30.28 2.91
CA ALA A 167 3.00 30.90 1.68
C ALA A 167 1.48 30.71 1.46
N ARG A 168 0.89 29.64 1.97
CA ARG A 168 -0.53 29.27 1.78
C ARG A 168 -1.13 28.70 3.09
N PRO A 169 -1.24 29.50 4.16
CA PRO A 169 -1.70 29.02 5.46
C PRO A 169 -3.09 28.37 5.41
N GLU A 170 -4.03 28.90 4.60
CA GLU A 170 -5.37 28.31 4.45
C GLU A 170 -5.33 26.91 3.81
N LEU A 171 -4.47 26.73 2.79
CA LEU A 171 -4.28 25.42 2.18
C LEU A 171 -3.63 24.45 3.17
N TRP A 172 -2.64 24.90 3.93
CA TRP A 172 -2.03 24.09 4.99
C TRP A 172 -3.06 23.64 6.03
N GLN A 173 -3.86 24.56 6.57
CA GLN A 173 -4.92 24.26 7.53
C GLN A 173 -5.96 23.28 6.96
N LYS A 174 -6.27 23.38 5.66
CA LYS A 174 -7.12 22.40 4.98
C LYS A 174 -6.47 21.02 4.99
N LEU A 175 -5.19 20.91 4.66
CA LEU A 175 -4.47 19.64 4.67
C LEU A 175 -4.38 19.04 6.09
N GLU A 176 -4.18 19.86 7.12
CA GLU A 176 -4.19 19.43 8.53
C GLU A 176 -5.55 18.85 8.94
N ARG A 177 -6.63 19.55 8.58
CA ARG A 177 -8.01 19.10 8.87
C ARG A 177 -8.36 17.80 8.15
N GLU A 178 -7.95 17.66 6.88
CA GLU A 178 -8.10 16.41 6.13
C GLU A 178 -7.21 15.28 6.67
N ASN A 179 -6.18 15.61 7.46
CA ASN A 179 -5.29 14.65 8.09
C ASN A 179 -5.79 14.21 9.48
N SER A 180 -6.72 14.94 10.10
CA SER A 180 -7.28 14.58 11.40
C SER A 180 -8.01 13.22 11.30
N ARG A 181 -7.60 12.25 12.13
CA ARG A 181 -8.35 11.01 12.32
C ARG A 181 -9.62 11.33 13.13
N PRO A 182 -10.79 10.75 12.81
CA PRO A 182 -11.84 10.60 13.80
C PRO A 182 -11.25 9.88 15.03
N ALA A 183 -11.58 10.33 16.24
CA ALA A 183 -11.22 9.59 17.44
C ALA A 183 -11.91 8.22 17.36
N ILE A 184 -11.14 7.14 17.43
CA ILE A 184 -11.69 5.79 17.56
C ILE A 184 -12.04 5.62 19.04
N GLU A 185 -13.31 5.36 19.37
CA GLU A 185 -13.72 5.13 20.76
C GLU A 185 -13.22 3.77 21.26
N GLU A 186 -12.87 3.65 22.56
CA GLU A 186 -12.26 2.45 23.18
C GLU A 186 -13.11 1.16 23.11
N GLY A 187 -14.28 1.16 22.44
CA GLY A 187 -15.11 -0.01 22.10
C GLY A 187 -15.24 -0.33 20.60
N GLU A 188 -14.88 0.59 19.70
CA GLU A 188 -14.95 0.39 18.24
C GLU A 188 -13.86 -0.57 17.72
N HIS A 189 -12.80 -0.80 18.51
CA HIS A 189 -11.74 -1.75 18.20
C HIS A 189 -12.20 -3.21 18.11
N PHE A 190 -13.45 -3.53 18.48
CA PHE A 190 -14.02 -4.88 18.41
C PHE A 190 -14.91 -5.13 17.20
N SER A 191 -15.21 -4.13 16.35
CA SER A 191 -16.12 -4.30 15.22
C SER A 191 -15.73 -3.41 14.04
N PHE A 192 -15.49 -4.06 12.90
CA PHE A 192 -15.27 -3.43 11.61
C PHE A 192 -16.35 -3.96 10.68
N ALA A 193 -17.48 -3.25 10.67
CA ALA A 193 -18.72 -3.70 10.05
C ALA A 193 -18.59 -4.22 8.61
N PRO A 194 -17.75 -3.62 7.72
CA PRO A 194 -17.53 -4.16 6.38
C PRO A 194 -16.92 -5.56 6.39
N VAL A 195 -15.94 -5.83 7.26
CA VAL A 195 -15.29 -7.16 7.34
C VAL A 195 -16.18 -8.14 8.09
N ASP A 196 -16.87 -7.72 9.14
CA ASP A 196 -17.82 -8.59 9.84
C ASP A 196 -18.98 -9.01 8.90
N THR A 197 -19.46 -8.09 8.06
CA THR A 197 -20.43 -8.36 6.98
C THR A 197 -19.85 -9.30 5.93
N MET A 198 -18.57 -9.10 5.55
CA MET A 198 -17.89 -9.99 4.61
C MET A 198 -17.85 -11.44 5.08
N ILE A 199 -17.60 -11.66 6.37
CA ILE A 199 -17.57 -12.99 6.99
C ILE A 199 -19.00 -13.56 7.03
N ARG A 200 -19.96 -12.81 7.59
CA ARG A 200 -21.35 -13.26 7.77
C ARG A 200 -22.02 -13.67 6.47
N ASP A 201 -21.83 -12.86 5.43
CA ASP A 201 -22.54 -13.01 4.15
C ASP A 201 -21.65 -13.73 3.10
N ASN A 202 -20.50 -14.26 3.52
CA ASN A 202 -19.55 -15.00 2.68
C ASN A 202 -19.16 -14.25 1.39
N LEU A 203 -18.77 -12.99 1.53
CA LEU A 203 -18.55 -12.07 0.40
C LEU A 203 -17.11 -12.05 -0.10
N TRP A 204 -16.19 -12.78 0.52
CA TRP A 204 -14.81 -12.89 0.10
C TRP A 204 -14.63 -13.92 -1.03
N ILE A 205 -13.45 -13.97 -1.65
CA ILE A 205 -13.13 -14.89 -2.77
C ILE A 205 -13.17 -16.37 -2.36
N CYS A 206 -13.09 -16.64 -1.06
CA CYS A 206 -13.23 -17.96 -0.46
C CYS A 206 -13.94 -17.84 0.91
N PRO A 207 -14.53 -18.93 1.42
CA PRO A 207 -15.15 -18.94 2.74
C PRO A 207 -14.19 -18.56 3.86
N ILE A 208 -14.66 -17.72 4.79
CA ILE A 208 -13.96 -17.39 6.03
C ILE A 208 -14.75 -18.01 7.18
N THR A 209 -14.14 -18.95 7.91
CA THR A 209 -14.80 -19.67 9.00
C THR A 209 -14.10 -19.42 10.33
N PRO A 210 -14.67 -18.59 11.21
CA PRO A 210 -14.27 -18.53 12.62
C PRO A 210 -14.55 -19.88 13.31
N LYS A 211 -13.57 -20.42 14.03
CA LYS A 211 -13.70 -21.65 14.82
C LYS A 211 -12.89 -21.55 16.11
N TYR A 212 -13.39 -22.12 17.20
CA TYR A 212 -12.60 -22.26 18.43
C TYR A 212 -11.34 -23.11 18.21
N GLN A 213 -10.19 -22.46 18.00
CA GLN A 213 -8.87 -23.09 17.81
C GLN A 213 -7.75 -22.06 18.03
N ASN A 214 -6.48 -22.48 18.02
CA ASN A 214 -5.35 -21.57 18.23
C ASN A 214 -4.67 -21.11 16.94
N ASP A 215 -4.94 -21.76 15.82
CA ASP A 215 -4.27 -21.51 14.55
C ASP A 215 -5.15 -20.70 13.60
N ALA A 216 -4.55 -19.79 12.83
CA ALA A 216 -5.18 -19.15 11.68
C ALA A 216 -4.42 -19.58 10.42
N TYR A 217 -5.15 -19.95 9.37
CA TYR A 217 -4.56 -20.40 8.11
C TYR A 217 -5.52 -20.27 6.93
N TYR A 218 -4.96 -19.96 5.75
CA TYR A 218 -5.59 -20.24 4.47
C TYR A 218 -5.24 -21.66 3.98
N SER A 219 -6.26 -22.48 3.71
CA SER A 219 -6.11 -23.82 3.14
C SER A 219 -6.17 -23.77 1.61
N ILE A 220 -5.02 -24.00 0.95
CA ILE A 220 -4.95 -24.05 -0.52
C ILE A 220 -5.84 -25.16 -1.10
N THR A 221 -5.83 -26.35 -0.48
CA THR A 221 -6.55 -27.54 -1.00
C THR A 221 -8.07 -27.42 -0.89
N LYS A 222 -8.55 -26.79 0.19
CA LYS A 222 -9.98 -26.58 0.42
C LYS A 222 -10.48 -25.22 -0.07
N ASN A 223 -9.56 -24.32 -0.42
CA ASN A 223 -9.84 -22.93 -0.74
C ASN A 223 -10.75 -22.29 0.32
N GLU A 224 -10.30 -22.29 1.58
CA GLU A 224 -11.01 -21.69 2.71
C GLU A 224 -10.02 -21.04 3.69
N ILE A 225 -10.46 -19.99 4.39
CA ILE A 225 -9.74 -19.40 5.51
C ILE A 225 -10.38 -19.90 6.80
N ILE A 226 -9.55 -20.47 7.68
CA ILE A 226 -9.95 -20.75 9.07
C ILE A 226 -9.21 -19.78 9.98
N VAL A 227 -9.95 -19.13 10.88
CA VAL A 227 -9.43 -18.17 11.85
C VAL A 227 -9.99 -18.51 13.23
N PRO A 228 -9.25 -18.29 14.34
CA PRO A 228 -9.82 -18.40 15.68
C PRO A 228 -11.05 -17.52 15.85
N GLU A 229 -11.93 -17.88 16.77
CA GLU A 229 -13.07 -17.05 17.14
C GLU A 229 -12.58 -15.68 17.63
N LYS A 230 -13.36 -14.63 17.32
CA LYS A 230 -12.96 -13.24 17.57
C LYS A 230 -12.73 -12.98 19.06
N GLU A 231 -13.51 -13.65 19.90
CA GLU A 231 -13.46 -13.64 21.36
C GLU A 231 -12.16 -14.24 21.92
N GLN A 232 -11.42 -15.03 21.12
CA GLN A 232 -10.12 -15.56 21.52
C GLN A 232 -8.99 -14.53 21.40
N PHE A 233 -9.20 -13.43 20.69
CA PHE A 233 -8.20 -12.37 20.50
C PHE A 233 -8.27 -11.31 21.60
N LYS A 234 -7.11 -10.72 21.91
CA LYS A 234 -7.00 -9.63 22.90
C LYS A 234 -7.65 -8.33 22.45
N SER A 235 -7.76 -8.12 21.13
CA SER A 235 -8.38 -6.95 20.51
C SER A 235 -8.91 -7.33 19.13
N GLY A 236 -9.92 -6.60 18.63
CA GLY A 236 -10.39 -6.82 17.26
C GLY A 236 -9.34 -6.43 16.22
N GLU A 237 -8.45 -5.47 16.48
CA GLU A 237 -7.29 -5.22 15.61
C GLU A 237 -6.40 -6.46 15.44
N SER A 238 -6.19 -7.23 16.52
CA SER A 238 -5.42 -8.48 16.45
C SER A 238 -6.15 -9.54 15.61
N PHE A 239 -7.48 -9.63 15.75
CA PHE A 239 -8.31 -10.49 14.90
C PHE A 239 -8.24 -10.07 13.43
N TYR A 240 -8.49 -8.80 13.11
CA TYR A 240 -8.49 -8.29 11.73
C TYR A 240 -7.10 -8.36 11.10
N GLY A 241 -6.04 -8.03 11.84
CA GLY A 241 -4.66 -8.15 11.37
C GLY A 241 -4.27 -9.60 11.04
N THR A 242 -4.80 -10.57 11.79
CA THR A 242 -4.63 -12.01 11.52
C THR A 242 -5.46 -12.44 10.32
N LEU A 243 -6.73 -12.03 10.26
CA LEU A 243 -7.61 -12.33 9.12
C LEU A 243 -7.07 -11.74 7.81
N PHE A 244 -6.61 -10.48 7.80
CA PHE A 244 -6.02 -9.86 6.61
C PHE A 244 -4.76 -10.57 6.14
N HIS A 245 -4.01 -11.24 7.04
CA HIS A 245 -2.87 -12.07 6.67
C HIS A 245 -3.34 -13.26 5.84
N GLU A 246 -4.31 -14.01 6.35
CA GLU A 246 -4.86 -15.18 5.66
C GLU A 246 -5.65 -14.80 4.40
N MET A 247 -6.33 -13.66 4.40
CA MET A 247 -6.94 -13.08 3.19
C MET A 247 -5.88 -12.75 2.15
N THR A 248 -4.73 -12.21 2.55
CA THR A 248 -3.63 -11.93 1.62
C THR A 248 -3.10 -13.23 1.01
N HIS A 249 -2.92 -14.28 1.81
CA HIS A 249 -2.60 -15.62 1.29
C HIS A 249 -3.66 -16.12 0.30
N SER A 250 -4.95 -16.04 0.62
CA SER A 250 -6.01 -16.54 -0.27
C SER A 250 -5.98 -15.93 -1.67
N THR A 251 -5.51 -14.68 -1.82
CA THR A 251 -5.34 -14.07 -3.15
C THR A 251 -4.27 -14.75 -4.01
N GLY A 252 -3.38 -15.54 -3.42
CA GLY A 252 -2.33 -16.30 -4.10
C GLY A 252 -2.83 -17.55 -4.83
N ALA A 253 -4.11 -17.92 -4.67
CA ALA A 253 -4.70 -19.09 -5.32
C ALA A 253 -4.60 -19.03 -6.86
N GLU A 254 -4.56 -20.20 -7.51
CA GLU A 254 -4.36 -20.37 -8.96
C GLU A 254 -5.37 -19.56 -9.79
N ASN A 255 -6.65 -19.56 -9.40
CA ASN A 255 -7.70 -18.83 -10.10
C ASN A 255 -7.76 -17.32 -9.75
N VAL A 256 -6.76 -16.79 -9.03
CA VAL A 256 -6.77 -15.42 -8.51
C VAL A 256 -5.52 -14.64 -8.93
N LEU A 257 -4.39 -14.79 -8.23
CA LEU A 257 -3.10 -14.19 -8.60
C LEU A 257 -2.02 -15.23 -8.89
N ASP A 258 -2.31 -16.52 -8.73
CA ASP A 258 -1.44 -17.65 -9.07
C ASP A 258 0.00 -17.48 -8.55
N ARG A 259 0.11 -17.23 -7.23
CA ARG A 259 1.41 -17.01 -6.58
C ARG A 259 2.00 -18.27 -5.99
N PHE A 260 1.15 -19.23 -5.61
CA PHE A 260 1.61 -20.45 -4.98
C PHE A 260 2.34 -21.33 -5.98
N LYS A 261 3.59 -21.65 -5.67
CA LYS A 261 4.36 -22.67 -6.39
C LYS A 261 4.33 -23.96 -5.57
N PRO A 262 4.43 -25.15 -6.20
CA PRO A 262 4.60 -26.40 -5.47
C PRO A 262 5.94 -26.36 -4.71
N THR A 263 5.90 -26.03 -3.42
CA THR A 263 7.10 -25.97 -2.57
C THR A 263 6.82 -26.52 -1.19
N THR A 264 7.88 -26.84 -0.47
CA THR A 264 7.83 -27.35 0.90
C THR A 264 7.80 -26.18 1.88
N PHE A 265 7.13 -26.35 3.02
CA PHE A 265 7.21 -25.42 4.14
C PHE A 265 8.67 -25.08 4.49
N GLY A 266 8.96 -23.79 4.68
CA GLY A 266 10.31 -23.29 4.94
C GLY A 266 11.20 -23.10 3.70
N SER A 267 10.69 -23.29 2.49
CA SER A 267 11.42 -22.94 1.27
C SER A 267 11.56 -21.41 1.11
N PRO A 268 12.54 -20.92 0.31
CA PRO A 268 12.65 -19.50 -0.04
C PRO A 268 11.37 -18.92 -0.65
N GLU A 269 10.69 -19.68 -1.51
CA GLU A 269 9.42 -19.27 -2.11
C GLU A 269 8.31 -19.13 -1.07
N TYR A 270 8.27 -20.03 -0.08
CA TYR A 270 7.34 -19.95 1.04
C TYR A 270 7.64 -18.72 1.91
N ALA A 271 8.90 -18.49 2.25
CA ALA A 271 9.33 -17.31 3.01
C ALA A 271 8.93 -16.02 2.29
N ARG A 272 9.08 -15.94 0.96
CA ARG A 272 8.62 -14.80 0.16
C ARG A 272 7.12 -14.58 0.27
N GLU A 273 6.32 -15.65 0.19
CA GLU A 273 4.86 -15.54 0.30
C GLU A 273 4.42 -15.08 1.69
N GLU A 274 5.08 -15.52 2.76
CA GLU A 274 4.87 -14.97 4.11
C GLU A 274 5.19 -13.47 4.17
N LEU A 275 6.24 -13.01 3.47
CA LEU A 275 6.53 -11.58 3.40
C LEU A 275 5.42 -10.82 2.67
N VAL A 276 4.84 -11.40 1.60
CA VAL A 276 3.70 -10.81 0.90
C VAL A 276 2.50 -10.71 1.83
N ALA A 277 2.19 -11.77 2.58
CA ALA A 277 1.07 -11.80 3.52
C ALA A 277 1.23 -10.83 4.70
N GLU A 278 2.44 -10.76 5.26
CA GLU A 278 2.76 -9.91 6.40
C GLU A 278 2.71 -8.42 6.02
N LEU A 279 3.33 -8.04 4.89
CA LEU A 279 3.26 -6.66 4.40
C LEU A 279 1.86 -6.29 3.89
N GLY A 280 1.17 -7.24 3.26
CA GLY A 280 -0.19 -7.04 2.76
C GLY A 280 -1.17 -6.75 3.89
N SER A 281 -1.15 -7.58 4.93
CA SER A 281 -2.00 -7.37 6.10
C SER A 281 -1.64 -6.10 6.87
N ALA A 282 -0.36 -5.73 6.99
CA ALA A 282 0.05 -4.48 7.61
C ALA A 282 -0.47 -3.26 6.85
N LEU A 283 -0.40 -3.31 5.52
CA LEU A 283 -0.86 -2.24 4.66
C LEU A 283 -2.38 -2.10 4.66
N VAL A 284 -3.12 -3.22 4.68
CA VAL A 284 -4.60 -3.22 4.80
C VAL A 284 -5.03 -2.72 6.17
N ALA A 285 -4.44 -3.22 7.26
CA ALA A 285 -4.73 -2.77 8.62
C ALA A 285 -4.54 -1.25 8.75
N GLN A 286 -3.38 -0.75 8.29
CA GLN A 286 -3.06 0.68 8.33
C GLN A 286 -4.06 1.54 7.53
N ARG A 287 -4.57 1.04 6.39
CA ARG A 287 -5.58 1.75 5.59
C ARG A 287 -6.86 2.00 6.37
N TYR A 288 -7.27 1.02 7.16
CA TYR A 288 -8.48 1.07 7.97
C TYR A 288 -8.23 1.56 9.41
N GLY A 289 -7.10 2.21 9.63
CA GLY A 289 -6.78 2.85 10.92
C GLY A 289 -6.30 1.89 12.00
N MET A 290 -6.14 0.60 11.68
CA MET A 290 -5.74 -0.44 12.63
C MET A 290 -4.22 -0.57 12.74
N THR A 291 -3.74 -0.89 13.93
CA THR A 291 -2.33 -1.20 14.16
C THR A 291 -2.05 -2.69 13.92
N LYS A 292 -1.00 -3.01 13.16
CA LYS A 292 -0.51 -4.39 13.00
C LYS A 292 0.91 -4.56 13.53
N HIS A 293 1.05 -5.51 14.44
CA HIS A 293 2.32 -6.06 14.91
C HIS A 293 2.72 -7.26 14.05
N ILE A 294 4.02 -7.56 14.04
CA ILE A 294 4.49 -8.77 13.39
C ILE A 294 3.90 -10.01 14.09
N LYS A 295 3.42 -10.97 13.30
CA LYS A 295 2.97 -12.26 13.84
C LYS A 295 4.18 -12.98 14.47
N GLU A 296 4.00 -13.61 15.63
CA GLU A 296 5.09 -14.33 16.30
C GLU A 296 5.71 -15.38 15.38
N ASP A 297 4.88 -16.12 14.64
CA ASP A 297 5.32 -17.12 13.65
C ASP A 297 6.15 -16.52 12.50
N SER A 298 5.88 -15.25 12.15
CA SER A 298 6.62 -14.53 11.10
C SER A 298 8.04 -14.16 11.55
N CYS A 299 8.34 -14.17 12.85
CA CYS A 299 9.68 -13.88 13.37
C CYS A 299 10.74 -14.84 12.85
N ALA A 300 10.37 -16.10 12.57
CA ALA A 300 11.28 -17.11 12.05
C ALA A 300 11.82 -16.75 10.65
N TYR A 301 11.07 -15.97 9.87
CA TYR A 301 11.43 -15.60 8.50
C TYR A 301 12.20 -14.29 8.38
N LEU A 302 12.26 -13.47 9.44
CA LEU A 302 12.92 -12.15 9.43
C LEU A 302 14.35 -12.21 8.90
N LYS A 303 15.13 -13.20 9.36
CA LYS A 303 16.51 -13.39 8.91
C LYS A 303 16.58 -13.72 7.42
N GLY A 304 15.73 -14.63 6.94
CA GLY A 304 15.66 -15.01 5.53
C GLY A 304 15.28 -13.83 4.64
N TRP A 305 14.29 -13.03 5.04
CA TRP A 305 13.89 -11.82 4.33
C TRP A 305 15.02 -10.80 4.25
N LEU A 306 15.76 -10.59 5.34
CA LEU A 306 16.92 -9.69 5.35
C LEU A 306 18.01 -10.16 4.39
N ASP A 307 18.31 -11.46 4.37
CA ASP A 307 19.31 -12.04 3.48
C ASP A 307 18.89 -11.86 2.02
N GLU A 308 17.63 -12.15 1.66
CA GLU A 308 17.12 -11.98 0.29
C GLU A 308 17.07 -10.51 -0.17
N LEU A 309 16.66 -9.60 0.71
CA LEU A 309 16.64 -8.16 0.45
C LEU A 309 18.05 -7.58 0.20
N LYS A 310 19.06 -8.12 0.88
CA LYS A 310 20.47 -7.72 0.72
C LYS A 310 21.09 -8.27 -0.56
N GLU A 311 20.63 -9.41 -1.05
CA GLU A 311 21.18 -10.09 -2.23
C GLU A 311 20.54 -9.65 -3.56
N SER A 312 19.25 -9.27 -3.59
CA SER A 312 18.53 -9.04 -4.86
C SER A 312 17.51 -7.88 -4.85
N PRO A 313 17.72 -6.79 -5.61
CA PRO A 313 16.67 -5.77 -5.82
C PRO A 313 15.44 -6.31 -6.56
N GLN A 314 15.59 -7.39 -7.34
CA GLN A 314 14.47 -8.03 -8.01
C GLN A 314 13.52 -8.71 -7.01
N PHE A 315 14.05 -9.20 -5.88
CA PHE A 315 13.25 -9.76 -4.81
C PHE A 315 12.23 -8.73 -4.30
N ILE A 316 12.71 -7.56 -3.84
CA ILE A 316 11.81 -6.51 -3.31
C ILE A 316 10.81 -6.04 -4.37
N LYS A 317 11.25 -5.90 -5.63
CA LYS A 317 10.38 -5.48 -6.74
C LYS A 317 9.19 -6.43 -6.90
N THR A 318 9.46 -7.72 -7.01
CA THR A 318 8.40 -8.72 -7.25
C THR A 318 7.51 -8.87 -6.02
N THR A 319 8.08 -8.94 -4.82
CA THR A 319 7.32 -9.08 -3.57
C THR A 319 6.35 -7.92 -3.39
N LEU A 320 6.81 -6.68 -3.58
CA LEU A 320 5.96 -5.50 -3.40
C LEU A 320 4.92 -5.31 -4.53
N LEU A 321 5.16 -5.86 -5.73
CA LEU A 321 4.13 -5.94 -6.78
C LEU A 321 3.00 -6.89 -6.38
N ASP A 322 3.34 -8.02 -5.76
CA ASP A 322 2.34 -8.97 -5.26
C ASP A 322 1.57 -8.39 -4.07
N VAL A 323 2.26 -7.73 -3.12
CA VAL A 323 1.62 -6.97 -2.03
C VAL A 323 0.62 -5.96 -2.60
N LYS A 324 1.01 -5.18 -3.62
CA LYS A 324 0.11 -4.21 -4.26
C LYS A 324 -1.14 -4.86 -4.83
N ARG A 325 -1.00 -5.98 -5.53
CA ARG A 325 -2.14 -6.67 -6.17
C ARG A 325 -3.07 -7.26 -5.11
N ALA A 326 -2.53 -7.99 -4.14
CA ALA A 326 -3.30 -8.62 -3.08
C ALA A 326 -4.07 -7.60 -2.24
N THR A 327 -3.38 -6.55 -1.76
CA THR A 327 -4.02 -5.50 -0.96
C THR A 327 -5.07 -4.73 -1.73
N SER A 328 -4.84 -4.44 -3.02
CA SER A 328 -5.85 -3.79 -3.86
C SER A 328 -7.16 -4.58 -3.93
N MET A 329 -7.10 -5.92 -3.98
CA MET A 329 -8.30 -6.77 -3.99
C MET A 329 -9.05 -6.69 -2.67
N ILE A 330 -8.31 -6.82 -1.55
CA ILE A 330 -8.88 -6.75 -0.20
C ILE A 330 -9.55 -5.39 0.01
N THR A 331 -8.83 -4.30 -0.25
CA THR A 331 -9.33 -2.96 0.01
C THR A 331 -10.51 -2.60 -0.89
N GLN A 332 -10.49 -3.00 -2.16
CA GLN A 332 -11.64 -2.77 -3.06
C GLN A 332 -12.90 -3.48 -2.56
N LYS A 333 -12.77 -4.73 -2.07
CA LYS A 333 -13.91 -5.47 -1.55
C LYS A 333 -14.44 -4.84 -0.25
N VAL A 334 -13.54 -4.51 0.67
CA VAL A 334 -13.91 -3.87 1.95
C VAL A 334 -14.57 -2.51 1.70
N ASP A 335 -13.98 -1.67 0.85
CA ASP A 335 -14.53 -0.35 0.51
C ASP A 335 -15.89 -0.47 -0.19
N LYS A 336 -16.08 -1.48 -1.06
CA LYS A 336 -17.38 -1.75 -1.70
C LYS A 336 -18.46 -2.11 -0.68
N ILE A 337 -18.16 -3.00 0.26
CA ILE A 337 -19.11 -3.39 1.31
C ILE A 337 -19.43 -2.18 2.21
N ALA A 338 -18.42 -1.36 2.56
CA ALA A 338 -18.63 -0.15 3.34
C ALA A 338 -19.63 0.81 2.65
N GLN A 339 -19.45 1.04 1.34
CA GLN A 339 -20.37 1.87 0.55
C GLN A 339 -21.79 1.29 0.50
N GLU A 340 -21.93 -0.02 0.32
CA GLU A 340 -23.23 -0.69 0.32
C GLU A 340 -23.92 -0.58 1.70
N LEU A 341 -23.17 -0.67 2.80
CA LEU A 341 -23.71 -0.47 4.15
C LEU A 341 -24.19 0.97 4.37
N GLU A 342 -23.43 1.97 3.93
CA GLU A 342 -23.81 3.39 4.04
C GLU A 342 -25.10 3.70 3.27
N GLN A 343 -25.26 3.16 2.05
CA GLN A 343 -26.47 3.34 1.23
C GLN A 343 -27.70 2.71 1.90
N ASN A 344 -27.57 1.48 2.42
CA ASN A 344 -28.67 0.78 3.10
C ASN A 344 -29.12 1.45 4.40
N VAL A 345 -28.24 2.24 5.04
CA VAL A 345 -28.61 3.04 6.23
C VAL A 345 -29.36 4.30 5.81
N GLY A 346 -28.96 4.95 4.72
CA GLY A 346 -29.66 6.11 4.16
C GLY A 346 -31.09 5.79 3.71
N GLU A 347 -31.29 4.66 3.03
CA GLU A 347 -32.62 4.21 2.56
C GLU A 347 -33.58 3.80 3.69
N LYS A 348 -33.08 3.50 4.89
CA LYS A 348 -33.92 3.17 6.06
C LYS A 348 -34.28 4.39 6.91
N GLN A 349 -33.68 5.55 6.64
CA GLN A 349 -33.94 6.80 7.34
C GLN A 349 -34.84 7.76 6.54
N GLU A 350 -35.14 7.44 5.28
CA GLU A 350 -36.24 8.00 4.48
C GLU A 350 -37.49 7.14 4.62
#